data_AF-A0A5D4HAN4-F1
#
_entry.id   AF-A0A5D4HAN4-F1
#
_cell.length_a   1.000
_cell.length_b   1.000
_cell.length_c   1.000
_cell.angle_alpha   90.00
_cell.angle_beta   90.00
_cell.angle_gamma   90.00
#
_symmetry.space_group_name_H-M   'P 1'
#
loop_
_entity.id
_entity.type
_entity.pdbx_description
1 polymer ?
#
loop_
_entity_poly.entity_id
_entity_poly.type
_entity_poly.pdbx_seq_one_letter_code
_entity_poly.pdbx_strand_id
1 'polypeptide(L)' 'QVPDANVSWTEGGMLKHRHADVGVAVSIPGGLITPIVRRADEKTLSVISNEMKDLAARARSRKLKPEEYQGGTT' A
#
# COMPACT_ATOMS: atom_id res chain seq x y z
N GLN A 1 11.03 15.46 7.95
CA GLN A 1 9.85 14.58 7.88
C GLN A 1 8.59 15.46 7.94
N VAL A 2 7.49 15.03 7.29
CA VAL A 2 6.20 15.76 7.25
C VAL A 2 5.07 14.82 7.69
N PRO A 3 4.88 14.62 9.02
CA PRO A 3 3.97 13.60 9.55
C PRO A 3 2.49 13.90 9.26
N ASP A 4 2.14 15.16 9.05
CA ASP A 4 0.77 15.59 8.74
C ASP A 4 0.32 15.15 7.33
N ALA A 5 1.23 14.62 6.50
CA ALA A 5 0.88 14.00 5.23
C ALA A 5 0.44 12.53 5.39
N ASN A 6 0.76 11.86 6.50
CA ASN A 6 0.41 10.46 6.76
C ASN A 6 -0.78 10.37 7.72
N VAL A 7 -1.93 10.91 7.29
CA VAL A 7 -3.12 11.06 8.12
C VAL A 7 -4.37 10.63 7.38
N SER A 8 -5.33 10.11 8.14
CA SER A 8 -6.67 9.74 7.65
C SER A 8 -7.71 10.64 8.30
N TRP A 9 -8.74 11.01 7.54
CA TRP A 9 -9.82 11.84 8.06
C TRP A 9 -11.00 10.96 8.47
N THR A 10 -11.35 11.02 9.76
CA THR A 10 -12.51 10.29 10.32
C THR A 10 -13.57 11.30 10.80
N GLU A 11 -14.80 10.85 11.04
CA GLU A 11 -15.85 11.72 11.60
C GLU A 11 -15.46 12.34 12.96
N GLY A 12 -14.61 11.65 13.74
CA GLY A 12 -14.09 12.13 15.02
C GLY A 12 -12.84 13.01 14.92
N GLY A 13 -12.30 13.24 13.71
CA GLY A 13 -11.12 14.06 13.47
C GLY A 13 -10.00 13.34 12.72
N MET A 14 -8.80 13.92 12.78
CA MET A 14 -7.62 13.44 12.05
C MET A 14 -6.91 12.32 12.80
N LEU A 15 -6.80 11.14 12.16
CA LEU A 15 -6.00 10.01 12.64
C LEU A 15 -4.59 10.11 12.06
N LYS A 16 -3.57 10.29 12.90
CA LYS A 16 -2.17 10.29 12.47
C LYS A 16 -1.59 8.89 12.55
N HIS A 17 -1.00 8.42 11.45
CA HIS A 17 -0.44 7.08 11.38
C HIS A 17 1.05 7.07 11.66
N ARG A 18 1.46 6.13 12.51
CA ARG A 18 2.87 6.00 12.94
C ARG A 18 3.76 5.38 11.86
N HIS A 19 3.18 4.52 11.03
CA HIS A 19 3.86 3.81 9.96
C HIS A 19 3.34 4.26 8.61
N ALA A 20 4.20 4.19 7.59
CA ALA A 20 3.85 4.57 6.23
C ALA A 20 3.59 3.31 5.41
N ASP A 21 2.32 3.00 5.16
CA ASP A 21 1.97 2.05 4.11
C ASP A 21 1.91 2.77 2.75
N VAL A 22 2.45 2.13 1.71
CA VAL A 22 2.53 2.68 0.35
C VAL A 22 1.68 1.85 -0.60
N GLY A 23 0.60 2.43 -1.11
CA GLY A 23 -0.19 1.86 -2.20
C GLY A 23 0.46 2.11 -3.56
N VAL A 24 0.62 1.07 -4.36
CA VAL A 24 1.21 1.17 -5.71
C VAL A 24 0.16 0.80 -6.75
N ALA A 25 -0.21 1.74 -7.61
CA ALA A 25 -1.18 1.52 -8.67
C ALA A 25 -0.57 0.64 -9.78
N VAL A 26 -1.08 -0.59 -9.94
CA VAL A 26 -0.64 -1.55 -10.95
C VAL A 26 -1.74 -1.74 -12.00
N SER A 27 -1.42 -1.42 -13.25
CA SER A 27 -2.31 -1.70 -14.38
C SER A 27 -2.32 -3.20 -14.68
N ILE A 28 -3.53 -3.77 -14.79
CA ILE A 28 -3.76 -5.17 -15.12
C ILE A 28 -4.74 -5.28 -16.29
N PRO A 29 -4.74 -6.39 -17.05
CA PRO A 29 -5.76 -6.62 -18.07
C PRO A 29 -7.16 -6.59 -17.44
N GLY A 30 -7.94 -5.58 -17.79
CA GLY A 30 -9.30 -5.35 -17.28
C GLY A 30 -9.43 -4.34 -16.13
N GLY A 31 -8.37 -3.60 -15.77
CA GLY A 31 -8.50 -2.48 -14.84
C GLY A 31 -7.21 -2.05 -14.15
N LEU A 32 -7.38 -1.51 -12.95
CA LEU A 32 -6.32 -1.07 -12.05
C LEU A 32 -6.50 -1.75 -10.71
N ILE A 33 -5.41 -2.23 -10.12
CA ILE A 33 -5.39 -2.74 -8.75
C ILE A 33 -4.27 -2.05 -7.98
N THR A 34 -4.49 -1.78 -6.70
CA THR A 34 -3.56 -1.03 -5.86
C THR A 34 -3.07 -1.90 -4.70
N PRO A 35 -2.10 -2.80 -4.92
CA PRO A 35 -1.44 -3.50 -3.83
C PRO A 35 -0.76 -2.52 -2.86
N ILE A 36 -0.74 -2.89 -1.58
CA ILE A 36 -0.22 -2.06 -0.50
C ILE A 36 1.05 -2.71 0.07
N VAL A 37 2.16 -1.96 0.05
CA VAL A 37 3.37 -2.31 0.80
C VAL A 37 3.22 -1.75 2.21
N ARG A 38 3.00 -2.64 3.19
CA ARG A 38 2.82 -2.27 4.59
C ARG A 38 4.16 -1.90 5.25
N ARG A 39 4.15 -0.88 6.12
CA ARG A 39 5.31 -0.41 6.92
C ARG A 39 6.55 -0.20 6.07
N ALA A 40 6.39 0.49 4.95
CA ALA A 40 7.48 0.74 4.00
C ALA A 40 8.61 1.58 4.64
N ASP A 41 8.30 2.37 5.67
CA ASP A 41 9.24 3.13 6.48
C ASP A 41 10.26 2.29 7.24
N GLU A 42 9.93 1.03 7.56
CA GLU A 42 10.83 0.13 8.30
C GLU A 42 11.65 -0.79 7.39
N LYS A 43 11.38 -0.77 6.09
CA LYS A 43 11.97 -1.71 5.12
C LYS A 43 13.07 -1.06 4.31
N THR A 44 14.08 -1.85 3.96
CA THR A 44 15.09 -1.43 2.98
C THR A 44 14.51 -1.43 1.58
N LEU A 45 15.09 -0.62 0.69
CA LEU A 45 14.66 -0.53 -0.71
C LEU A 45 14.65 -1.90 -1.42
N SER A 46 15.62 -2.76 -1.11
CA SER A 46 15.70 -4.13 -1.63
C SER A 46 14.51 -4.99 -1.22
N VAL A 47 14.06 -4.88 0.04
CA VAL A 47 12.89 -5.63 0.53
C VAL A 47 11.62 -5.12 -0.15
N ILE A 48 11.46 -3.80 -0.21
CA ILE A 48 10.32 -3.16 -0.91
C ILE A 48 10.28 -3.59 -2.38
N SER A 49 11.43 -3.59 -3.06
CA SER A 49 11.52 -3.99 -4.47
C SER A 49 11.10 -5.44 -4.69
N ASN A 50 11.52 -6.35 -3.81
CA ASN A 50 11.17 -7.76 -3.91
C ASN A 50 9.68 -8.00 -3.61
N GLU A 51 9.13 -7.38 -2.56
CA GLU A 51 7.69 -7.44 -2.27
C GLU A 51 6.85 -6.85 -3.41
N MET A 52 7.26 -5.71 -3.98
CA MET A 52 6.54 -5.10 -5.08
C MET A 52 6.52 -5.99 -6.33
N LYS A 53 7.62 -6.69 -6.63
CA LYS A 53 7.67 -7.65 -7.74
C LYS A 53 6.68 -8.79 -7.54
N ASP A 54 6.62 -9.34 -6.33
CA ASP A 54 5.67 -10.39 -5.98
C ASP A 54 4.21 -9.89 -6.06
N LEU A 55 3.91 -8.76 -5.42
CA LEU A 55 2.60 -8.13 -5.45
C LEU A 55 2.15 -7.81 -6.89
N ALA A 56 3.05 -7.30 -7.74
CA ALA A 56 2.76 -7.03 -9.14
C ALA A 56 2.52 -8.30 -9.97
N ALA A 57 3.24 -9.40 -9.69
CA ALA A 57 3.01 -10.69 -10.33
C ALA A 57 1.64 -11.26 -9.92
N ARG A 58 1.33 -11.23 -8.62
CA ARG A 58 0.05 -11.70 -8.08
C ARG A 58 -1.13 -10.84 -8.53
N ALA A 59 -0.95 -9.52 -8.60
CA ALA A 59 -1.90 -8.56 -9.18
C ALA A 59 -2.27 -8.94 -10.61
N ARG A 60 -1.27 -9.12 -11.48
CA ARG A 60 -1.48 -9.51 -12.88
C ARG A 60 -2.18 -10.87 -13.01
N SER A 61 -1.89 -11.80 -12.10
CA SER A 61 -2.56 -13.11 -12.05
C SER A 61 -3.92 -13.11 -11.35
N ARG A 62 -4.41 -11.96 -10.86
CA ARG A 62 -5.64 -11.81 -10.06
C ARG A 62 -5.70 -12.71 -8.81
N LYS A 63 -4.54 -12.95 -8.19
CA LYS A 63 -4.39 -13.79 -6.98
C LYS A 63 -4.10 -12.98 -5.71
N LEU A 64 -4.33 -11.67 -5.74
CA LEU A 64 -4.22 -10.85 -4.54
C LEU A 64 -5.41 -11.10 -3.62
N LYS A 65 -5.13 -11.21 -2.33
CA LYS A 65 -6.18 -11.26 -1.31
C LYS A 65 -6.75 -9.86 -1.06
N PRO A 66 -8.02 -9.72 -0.64
CA PRO A 66 -8.63 -8.43 -0.30
C PRO A 66 -7.78 -7.58 0.64
N GLU A 67 -7.16 -8.19 1.64
CA GLU A 67 -6.30 -7.55 2.64
C GLU A 67 -5.05 -6.88 2.04
N GLU A 68 -4.63 -7.27 0.84
CA GLU A 68 -3.42 -6.79 0.18
C GLU A 68 -3.66 -5.56 -0.70
N TYR A 69 -4.91 -5.21 -0.97
CA TYR A 69 -5.30 -4.01 -1.72
C TYR A 69 -6.39 -3.18 -1.04
N GLN A 70 -6.84 -3.57 0.16
CA GLN A 70 -7.79 -2.83 0.99
C GLN A 70 -7.21 -2.48 2.36
N GLY A 71 -7.64 -1.34 2.92
CA GLY A 71 -7.33 -0.94 4.30
C GLY A 71 -5.91 -0.44 4.53
N GLY A 72 -5.26 0.14 3.50
CA GLY A 72 -4.00 0.88 3.66
C GLY A 72 -4.17 2.08 4.60
N THR A 73 -3.10 2.85 4.79
CA THR A 73 -3.18 4.16 5.46
C THR A 73 -4.07 5.10 4.64
N THR A 74 -5.39 5.03 4.84
CA THR A 74 -6.42 5.82 4.13
C THR A 74 -7.42 6.36 5.12
#